data_AF-A0A2E9JCM5-F1
#
_entry.id   AF-A0A2E9JCM5-F1
#
_cell.length_a   1.000
_cell.length_b   1.000
_cell.length_c   1.000
_cell.angle_alpha   90.00
_cell.angle_beta   90.00
_cell.angle_gamma   90.00
#
_symmetry.space_group_name_H-M   'P 1'
#
loop_
_entity.id
_entity.type
_entity.pdbx_description
1 polymer ?
#
loop_
_entity_poly.entity_id
_entity_poly.type
_entity_poly.pdbx_seq_one_letter_code
_entity_poly.pdbx_strand_id
1 'polypeptide(L)' 'MEISTFMQEDLRADVLRTCDETPNYFGCRFWTAENNMGIEWYKDHSESYVEDIAENYVMGIKKWPE' A
#
# COMPACT_ATOMS: atom_id res chain seq x y z
N MET A 1 6.29 4.75 -8.63
CA MET A 1 7.35 3.72 -8.59
C MET A 1 7.02 2.73 -7.49
N GLU A 2 7.02 1.43 -7.76
CA GLU A 2 6.87 0.38 -6.72
C GLU A 2 8.18 0.25 -5.94
N ILE A 3 8.08 0.12 -4.62
CA ILE A 3 9.22 0.05 -3.69
C ILE A 3 9.32 -1.35 -3.08
N SER A 4 8.25 -1.79 -2.43
CA SER A 4 8.15 -3.06 -1.74
C SER A 4 6.77 -3.68 -1.95
N THR A 5 6.69 -5.00 -1.87
CA THR A 5 5.47 -5.77 -2.13
C THR A 5 5.29 -6.81 -1.04
N PHE A 6 4.11 -6.82 -0.43
CA PHE A 6 3.69 -7.71 0.64
C PHE A 6 2.59 -8.62 0.12
N MET A 7 2.66 -9.91 0.44
CA MET A 7 1.69 -10.92 -0.02
C MET A 7 1.46 -11.97 1.06
N GLN A 8 0.20 -12.26 1.34
CA GLN A 8 -0.20 -13.34 2.24
C GLN A 8 -1.56 -13.89 1.80
N GLU A 9 -1.62 -15.20 1.57
CA GLU A 9 -2.81 -15.88 1.03
C GLU A 9 -3.35 -15.17 -0.23
N ASP A 10 -4.59 -14.71 -0.17
CA ASP A 10 -5.32 -14.03 -1.24
C ASP A 10 -5.15 -12.50 -1.21
N LEU A 11 -4.34 -11.97 -0.30
CA LEU A 11 -4.12 -10.54 -0.12
C LEU A 11 -2.73 -10.13 -0.59
N ARG A 12 -2.68 -8.98 -1.28
CA ARG A 12 -1.43 -8.35 -1.72
C ARG A 12 -1.50 -6.84 -1.51
N ALA A 13 -0.38 -6.25 -1.14
CA ALA A 13 -0.20 -4.82 -0.99
C ALA A 13 1.15 -4.37 -1.58
N ASP A 14 1.14 -3.38 -2.47
CA ASP A 14 2.35 -2.80 -3.05
C ASP A 14 2.58 -1.39 -2.50
N VAL A 15 3.76 -1.13 -1.95
CA VAL A 15 4.18 0.20 -1.53
C VAL A 15 4.71 0.98 -2.74
N LEU A 16 4.21 2.19 -2.91
CA LEU A 16 4.45 3.06 -4.04
C LEU A 16 5.02 4.40 -3.59
N ARG A 17 5.83 5.02 -4.44
CA ARG A 17 6.31 6.41 -4.33
C ARG A 17 5.94 7.22 -5.56
N THR A 18 5.51 8.48 -5.38
CA THR A 18 5.36 9.41 -6.50
C THR A 18 6.74 9.84 -7.03
N CYS A 19 6.85 10.05 -8.35
CA CYS A 19 8.13 10.37 -8.99
C CYS A 19 8.26 11.86 -9.39
N ASP A 20 7.14 12.54 -9.63
CA ASP A 20 7.09 13.89 -10.18
C ASP A 20 6.51 14.93 -9.20
N GLU A 21 6.44 14.60 -7.91
CA GLU A 21 5.97 15.52 -6.86
C GLU A 21 7.10 15.90 -5.90
N THR A 22 7.09 17.16 -5.46
CA THR A 22 8.02 17.68 -4.45
C THR A 22 7.21 18.36 -3.33
N PRO A 23 7.19 17.82 -2.11
CA PRO A 23 7.81 16.54 -1.71
C PRO A 23 7.13 15.33 -2.36
N ASN A 24 7.86 14.23 -2.50
CA ASN A 24 7.29 12.96 -2.96
C ASN A 24 6.37 12.38 -1.86
N TYR A 25 5.34 11.63 -2.27
CA TYR A 25 4.43 10.94 -1.36
C TYR A 25 4.58 9.44 -1.49
N PHE A 26 4.29 8.76 -0.38
CA PHE A 26 4.21 7.31 -0.33
C PHE A 26 2.75 6.88 -0.35
N GLY A 27 2.47 5.72 -0.91
CA GLY A 27 1.13 5.18 -1.00
C GLY A 27 1.15 3.66 -1.02
N CYS A 28 0.01 3.05 -0.72
CA CYS A 28 -0.14 1.61 -0.77
C CYS A 28 -1.24 1.24 -1.77
N ARG A 29 -0.92 0.33 -2.69
CA ARG A 29 -1.87 -0.26 -3.62
C ARG A 29 -2.31 -1.59 -3.09
N PHE A 30 -3.61 -1.76 -2.91
CA PHE A 30 -4.17 -2.98 -2.34
C PHE A 30 -4.78 -3.86 -3.42
N TRP A 31 -4.71 -5.17 -3.18
CA TRP A 31 -5.24 -6.19 -4.04
C TRP A 31 -5.90 -7.28 -3.21
N THR A 32 -7.01 -7.80 -3.72
CA THR A 32 -7.53 -9.11 -3.37
C THR A 32 -7.17 -10.09 -4.48
N ALA A 33 -7.40 -11.39 -4.27
CA ALA A 33 -7.09 -12.44 -5.27
C ALA A 33 -7.64 -12.12 -6.66
N GLU A 34 -8.79 -11.44 -6.73
CA GLU A 34 -9.51 -11.20 -7.97
C GLU A 34 -9.38 -9.76 -8.48
N ASN A 35 -9.09 -8.79 -7.61
CA ASN A 35 -9.26 -7.37 -7.96
C ASN A 35 -8.18 -6.45 -7.40
N ASN A 36 -7.86 -5.41 -8.20
CA ASN A 36 -7.18 -4.22 -7.71
C ASN A 36 -8.18 -3.34 -6.94
N MET A 37 -7.87 -3.05 -5.68
CA MET A 37 -8.75 -2.27 -4.79
C MET A 37 -8.50 -0.76 -4.89
N GLY A 38 -7.38 -0.35 -5.48
CA GLY A 38 -6.98 1.04 -5.63
C GLY A 38 -5.69 1.37 -4.90
N ILE A 39 -5.36 2.67 -4.87
CA ILE A 39 -4.16 3.20 -4.22
C ILE A 39 -4.60 4.20 -3.15
N GLU A 40 -4.11 4.03 -1.93
CA GLU A 40 -4.23 4.99 -0.85
C GLU A 40 -2.91 5.76 -0.71
N TRP A 41 -2.93 7.08 -0.88
CA TRP A 41 -1.74 7.93 -0.76
C TRP A 41 -1.66 8.58 0.62
N TYR A 42 -0.49 8.51 1.23
CA TYR A 42 -0.18 9.05 2.55
C TYR A 42 0.81 10.21 2.43
N LYS A 43 0.28 11.41 2.23
CA LYS A 43 1.09 12.60 1.89
C LYS A 43 2.05 13.04 3.00
N ASP A 44 1.68 12.82 4.26
CA ASP A 44 2.44 13.27 5.43
C ASP A 44 3.11 12.11 6.19
N HIS A 45 3.24 10.94 5.56
CA HIS A 45 3.81 9.75 6.21
C HIS A 45 5.07 9.25 5.48
N SER A 46 5.93 8.56 6.24
CA SER A 46 7.15 7.94 5.72
C SER A 46 6.86 6.64 4.98
N GLU A 47 7.84 6.17 4.20
CA GLU A 47 7.85 4.84 3.59
C GLU A 47 7.54 3.73 4.60
N SER A 48 8.23 3.74 5.75
CA SER A 48 8.06 2.73 6.81
C SER A 48 6.63 2.67 7.34
N TYR A 49 5.95 3.81 7.45
CA TYR A 49 4.54 3.83 7.87
C TYR A 49 3.65 3.14 6.82
N VAL A 50 3.94 3.36 5.54
CA VAL A 50 3.18 2.74 4.46
C VAL A 50 3.49 1.24 4.35
N GLU A 51 4.71 0.81 4.68
CA GLU A 51 5.05 -0.60 4.83
C GLU A 51 4.28 -1.26 5.96
N ASP A 52 4.20 -0.62 7.14
CA ASP A 52 3.38 -1.12 8.26
C ASP A 52 1.91 -1.26 7.84
N ILE A 53 1.38 -0.31 7.05
CA ILE A 53 0.01 -0.38 6.51
C ILE A 53 -0.15 -1.56 5.54
N ALA A 54 0.82 -1.78 4.65
CA ALA A 54 0.82 -2.87 3.69
C ALA A 54 0.86 -4.23 4.40
N GLU A 55 1.72 -4.37 5.42
CA GLU A 55 1.83 -5.55 6.26
C GLU A 55 0.52 -5.81 7.02
N ASN A 56 -0.04 -4.78 7.66
CA ASN A 56 -1.31 -4.89 8.38
C ASN A 56 -2.47 -5.31 7.46
N TYR A 57 -2.45 -4.91 6.18
CA TYR A 57 -3.46 -5.35 5.23
C TYR A 57 -3.34 -6.83 4.91
N VAL A 58 -2.14 -7.31 4.55
CA VAL A 58 -1.96 -8.73 4.20
C VAL A 58 -2.16 -9.66 5.41
N MET A 59 -1.93 -9.16 6.63
CA MET A 59 -2.26 -9.86 7.88
C MET A 59 -3.76 -9.81 8.25
N GLY A 60 -4.60 -9.12 7.47
CA GLY A 60 -6.03 -8.98 7.72
C GLY A 60 -6.39 -8.07 8.91
N ILE A 61 -5.42 -7.31 9.45
CA ILE A 61 -5.62 -6.35 10.54
C ILE A 61 -6.28 -5.08 10.00
N LYS A 62 -5.74 -4.54 8.89
CA LYS A 62 -6.37 -3.46 8.14
C LYS A 62 -7.29 -4.05 7.08
N LYS A 63 -8.56 -3.63 7.09
CA LYS A 63 -9.51 -3.93 6.02
C LYS A 63 -9.60 -2.74 5.07
N TRP A 64 -9.70 -3.02 3.78
CA TRP A 64 -10.11 -2.00 2.83
C TRP A 64 -11.59 -1.63 3.10
N PRO A 65 -11.97 -0.34 3.10
CA PRO A 65 -13.38 0.02 3.22
C PRO A 65 -14.17 -0.60 2.04
N GLU A 66 -15.28 -1.28 2.38
CA GLU A 66 -16.23 -1.86 1.41
C GLU A 66 -16.91 -0.80 0.54
#